data_AF-G6XH14-F1
#
_entry.id   AF-G6XH14-F1
#
_cell.length_a   1.000
_cell.length_b   1.000
_cell.length_c   1.000
_cell.angle_alpha   90.00
_cell.angle_beta   90.00
_cell.angle_gamma   90.00
#
_symmetry.space_group_name_H-M   'P 1'
#
loop_
_entity.id
_entity.type
_entity.pdbx_description
1 polymer ?
#
loop_
_entity_poly.entity_id
_entity_poly.type
_entity_poly.pdbx_seq_one_letter_code
_entity_poly.pdbx_strand_id
1 'polypeptide(L)' 'MTDTTVEPNSITDRTPAGGHAIALVGYNRLGIFFNTWSARTFMPWATFMQIADEAYGLFSRQN' A
#
# COMPACT_ATOMS: atom_id res chain seq x y z
N MET A 1 7.69 39.87 -6.29
CA MET A 1 6.94 38.99 -5.36
C MET A 1 6.37 37.88 -6.22
N THR A 2 7.07 36.76 -6.33
CA THR A 2 6.59 35.59 -7.09
C THR A 2 5.49 34.95 -6.27
N ASP A 3 4.28 35.03 -6.80
CA ASP A 3 3.09 34.38 -6.26
C ASP A 3 3.33 32.86 -6.20
N THR A 4 3.43 32.32 -4.99
CA THR A 4 3.45 30.87 -4.72
C THR A 4 2.02 30.40 -4.44
N THR A 5 1.09 30.62 -5.37
CA THR A 5 -0.19 29.92 -5.35
C THR A 5 0.07 28.48 -5.73
N VAL A 6 0.24 27.63 -4.71
CA VAL A 6 0.26 26.19 -4.89
C VAL A 6 -1.13 25.79 -5.38
N GLU A 7 -1.25 25.46 -6.67
CA GLU A 7 -2.46 24.91 -7.25
C GLU A 7 -2.91 23.69 -6.40
N PRO A 8 -4.11 23.72 -5.79
CA PRO A 8 -4.58 22.67 -4.89
C PRO A 8 -4.76 21.30 -5.58
N ASN A 9 -4.54 21.24 -6.90
CA ASN A 9 -4.67 20.03 -7.73
C ASN A 9 -3.33 19.44 -8.22
N SER A 10 -2.17 19.90 -7.72
CA SER A 10 -0.86 19.34 -8.11
C SER A 10 -0.57 17.90 -7.64
N ILE A 11 -1.54 17.23 -7.02
CA ILE A 11 -1.40 15.86 -6.49
C ILE A 11 -2.26 14.87 -7.29
N THR A 12 -2.08 14.82 -8.61
CA THR A 12 -2.73 13.77 -9.44
C THR A 12 -1.74 12.85 -10.15
N ASP A 13 -0.49 13.25 -10.32
CA ASP A 13 0.58 12.40 -10.86
C ASP A 13 1.43 11.81 -9.73
N ARG A 14 0.87 10.85 -8.99
CA ARG A 14 1.68 10.04 -8.06
C ARG A 14 2.24 8.85 -8.81
N THR A 15 3.53 8.90 -9.14
CA THR A 15 4.28 7.73 -9.60
C THR A 15 4.78 6.93 -8.38
N PRO A 16 4.84 5.59 -8.47
CA PRO A 16 5.47 4.79 -7.42
C PRO A 16 6.90 5.26 -7.18
N ALA A 17 7.25 5.61 -5.94
CA ALA A 17 8.59 6.05 -5.57
C ALA A 17 9.58 4.87 -5.41
N GLY A 18 9.07 3.65 -5.32
CA GLY A 18 9.84 2.42 -5.14
C GLY A 18 8.95 1.26 -4.69
N GLY A 19 9.53 0.06 -4.63
CA GLY A 19 8.89 -1.14 -4.11
C GLY A 19 9.17 -1.35 -2.61
N HIS A 20 8.23 -1.96 -1.89
CA HIS A 20 8.40 -2.32 -0.49
C HIS A 20 7.68 -3.63 -0.18
N ALA A 21 8.40 -4.59 0.40
CA ALA A 21 7.82 -5.85 0.87
C ALA A 21 7.12 -5.63 2.22
N ILE A 22 5.87 -6.09 2.33
CA ILE A 22 5.04 -5.94 3.53
C ILE A 22 4.51 -7.30 3.99
N ALA A 23 4.29 -7.43 5.30
CA ALA A 23 3.61 -8.60 5.86
C ALA A 23 2.10 -8.31 5.93
N LEU A 24 1.31 -9.12 5.21
CA LEU A 24 -0.14 -9.12 5.32
C LEU A 24 -0.55 -9.86 6.60
N VAL A 25 -1.39 -9.22 7.42
CA VAL A 25 -1.77 -9.74 8.74
C VAL A 25 -3.27 -10.06 8.85
N GLY A 26 -4.04 -9.77 7.80
CA GLY A 26 -5.47 -10.09 7.75
C GLY A 26 -6.15 -9.46 6.54
N TYR A 27 -7.42 -9.79 6.33
CA TYR A 27 -8.21 -9.24 5.25
C TYR A 27 -9.70 -9.20 5.61
N ASN A 28 -10.46 -8.41 4.86
CA ASN A 28 -11.91 -8.41 4.85
C ASN A 28 -12.43 -8.24 3.41
N ARG A 29 -13.73 -8.01 3.23
CA ARG A 29 -14.33 -7.82 1.90
C ARG A 29 -13.82 -6.60 1.14
N LEU A 30 -13.31 -5.58 1.85
CA LEU A 30 -12.89 -4.31 1.26
C LEU A 30 -11.39 -4.31 0.91
N GLY A 31 -10.58 -5.09 1.61
CA GLY A 31 -9.13 -5.09 1.40
C GLY A 31 -8.34 -5.89 2.42
N ILE A 32 -7.06 -5.55 2.49
CA ILE A 32 -6.05 -6.20 3.32
C ILE A 32 -5.56 -5.28 4.44
N PHE A 33 -5.17 -5.89 5.55
CA PHE A 33 -4.45 -5.23 6.63
C PHE A 33 -2.99 -5.67 6.59
N PHE A 34 -2.08 -4.71 6.78
CA PHE A 34 -0.64 -4.95 6.80
C PHE A 34 0.03 -4.06 7.84
N ASN A 35 1.19 -4.49 8.31
CA ASN A 35 2.02 -3.69 9.21
C ASN A 35 3.13 -3.01 8.42
N THR A 36 3.36 -1.72 8.69
CA THR A 36 4.48 -0.97 8.15
C THR A 36 4.91 0.10 9.14
N TRP A 37 6.23 0.29 9.32
CA TRP A 37 6.81 1.28 10.25
C TRP A 37 6.14 1.31 11.64
N SER A 38 5.95 0.13 12.25
CA SER A 38 5.31 -0.05 13.57
C SER A 38 3.84 0.37 13.66
N ALA A 39 3.16 0.54 12.53
CA ALA A 39 1.73 0.86 12.46
C ALA A 39 0.97 -0.18 11.63
N ARG A 40 -0.27 -0.47 12.02
CA ARG A 40 -1.21 -1.25 11.21
C ARG A 40 -1.95 -0.34 10.26
N THR A 41 -1.91 -0.66 8.97
CA THR A 41 -2.56 0.07 7.88
C THR A 41 -3.50 -0.83 7.10
N PHE A 42 -4.35 -0.23 6.28
CA PHE A 42 -5.30 -0.90 5.39
C PHE A 42 -5.07 -0.50 3.93
N MET A 43 -5.19 -1.44 3.00
CA MET A 43 -5.14 -1.20 1.56
C MET A 43 -6.35 -1.86 0.88
N PRO A 44 -7.12 -1.13 0.05
CA PRO A 44 -8.21 -1.71 -0.73
C PRO A 44 -7.71 -2.78 -1.70
N TRP A 45 -8.54 -3.78 -1.98
CA TRP A 45 -8.20 -4.82 -2.95
C TRP A 45 -7.84 -4.28 -4.33
N ALA A 46 -8.58 -3.27 -4.81
CA ALA A 46 -8.31 -2.65 -6.11
C ALA A 46 -6.90 -2.06 -6.20
N THR A 47 -6.43 -1.42 -5.12
CA THR A 47 -5.06 -0.90 -5.05
C THR A 47 -4.04 -2.04 -5.00
N PHE A 48 -4.25 -3.04 -4.14
CA PHE A 48 -3.34 -4.17 -4.01
C PHE A 48 -3.14 -4.90 -5.34
N MET A 49 -4.23 -5.21 -6.04
CA MET A 49 -4.20 -5.87 -7.35
C MET A 49 -3.50 -5.05 -8.44
N GLN A 50 -3.43 -3.73 -8.29
CA GLN A 50 -2.77 -2.85 -9.26
C GLN A 50 -1.26 -2.73 -9.02
N ILE A 51 -0.82 -2.80 -7.76
CA ILE A 51 0.57 -2.47 -7.38
C ILE A 51 1.38 -3.68 -6.90
N ALA A 52 0.72 -4.77 -6.51
CA ALA A 52 1.41 -5.96 -6.03
C ALA A 52 1.98 -6.75 -7.22
N ASP A 53 3.29 -6.90 -7.23
CA ASP A 53 4.00 -7.75 -8.20
C ASP A 53 4.06 -9.21 -7.70
N GLU A 54 4.36 -9.40 -6.41
CA GLU A 54 4.55 -10.72 -5.81
C GLU A 54 3.76 -10.88 -4.49
N ALA A 55 3.18 -12.06 -4.30
CA ALA A 55 2.49 -12.44 -3.06
C ALA A 55 2.72 -13.93 -2.73
N TYR A 56 3.28 -14.20 -1.55
CA TYR A 56 3.64 -15.55 -1.11
C TYR A 56 2.93 -15.91 0.21
N GLY A 57 2.42 -17.14 0.27
CA GLY A 57 1.85 -17.70 1.50
C GLY A 57 2.92 -18.36 2.36
N LEU A 58 2.98 -18.01 3.64
CA LEU A 58 3.80 -18.71 4.62
C LEU A 58 2.98 -19.83 5.26
N PHE A 59 3.40 -21.08 5.05
CA PHE A 59 2.76 -22.24 5.66
C PHE A 59 3.79 -23.00 6.51
N SER A 60 3.48 -23.23 7.78
CA SER A 60 4.31 -24.08 8.65
C SER A 60 4.14 -25.54 8.23
N ARG A 61 5.24 -26.23 7.97
CA ARG A 61 5.24 -27.66 7.62
C ARG A 61 5.02 -28.57 8.83
N GLN A 62 5.11 -28.02 10.05
CA GLN A 62 4.96 -28.75 11.31
C GLN A 62 3.73 -28.23 12.04
N ASN A 63 2.82 -29.16 12.35
CA ASN A 63 1.74 -29.04 13.33
C ASN A 63 1.94 -30.14 14.36
#